data_AF-A0A1I0W6P2-F1
#
_entry.id   AF-A0A1I0W6P2-F1
#
_cell.length_a   1.000
_cell.length_b   1.000
_cell.length_c   1.000
_cell.angle_alpha   90.00
_cell.angle_beta   90.00
_cell.angle_gamma   90.00
#
_symmetry.space_group_name_H-M   'P 1'
#
loop_
_entity.id
_entity.type
_entity.pdbx_description
1 polymer ?
#
loop_
_entity_poly.entity_id
_entity_poly.type
_entity_poly.pdbx_seq_one_letter_code
_entity_poly.pdbx_strand_id
1 'polypeptide(L)'
;MKINLFITILLIITSFQQDKIAGKYRDNFGSEFTFKSDSTYEYNAASHFTGFWSKGKWKVNNDTIFFKAVPSYDTLRIVGRRDSLILSRTKTPQLISANSIKEIFWPKSSGIQDVYSGKLFFQDNRLYEIKNNGKLITKKKTRSDRIDGENLTRGIQKYPNKTYAKQRLCYHNDIKTKKHKIHNEFCAFLFINLKIFNSN
;
A
#
# COMPACT_ATOMS: atom_id res chain seq x y z
N MET A 1 -47.87 12.30 -1.87
CA MET A 1 -47.04 12.49 -0.65
C MET A 1 -46.41 11.20 -0.10
N LYS A 2 -47.01 10.01 -0.24
CA LYS A 2 -46.45 8.76 0.33
C LYS A 2 -45.10 8.31 -0.27
N ILE A 3 -44.87 8.54 -1.57
CA ILE A 3 -43.62 8.16 -2.26
C ILE A 3 -42.41 8.95 -1.77
N ASN A 4 -42.57 10.26 -1.51
CA ASN A 4 -41.46 11.09 -1.04
C ASN A 4 -40.94 10.62 0.33
N LEU A 5 -41.85 10.16 1.21
CA LEU A 5 -41.48 9.61 2.53
C LEU A 5 -40.59 8.36 2.40
N PHE A 6 -40.92 7.46 1.47
CA PHE A 6 -40.14 6.25 1.24
C PHE A 6 -38.72 6.54 0.71
N ILE A 7 -38.58 7.52 -0.19
CA ILE A 7 -37.27 7.92 -0.72
C ILE A 7 -36.40 8.50 0.39
N THR A 8 -36.97 9.33 1.28
CA THR A 8 -36.22 9.90 2.41
C THR A 8 -35.76 8.83 3.41
N ILE A 9 -36.62 7.85 3.73
CA ILE A 9 -36.25 6.73 4.62
C ILE A 9 -35.13 5.88 4.02
N LEU A 10 -35.17 5.61 2.71
CA LEU A 10 -34.14 4.82 2.04
C LEU A 10 -32.76 5.51 2.08
N LEU A 11 -32.72 6.84 1.89
CA LEU A 11 -31.48 7.63 1.97
C LEU A 11 -30.85 7.58 3.37
N ILE A 12 -31.67 7.64 4.42
CA ILE A 12 -31.20 7.59 5.82
C ILE A 12 -30.52 6.25 6.13
N ILE A 13 -31.09 5.13 5.72
CA ILE A 13 -30.54 3.78 6.00
C ILE A 13 -29.15 3.60 5.38
N THR A 14 -28.93 4.13 4.17
CA THR A 14 -27.63 4.00 3.49
C THR A 14 -26.49 4.77 4.15
N SER A 15 -26.81 5.76 5.01
CA SER A 15 -25.81 6.58 5.68
C SER A 15 -25.15 5.86 6.87
N PHE A 16 -25.91 5.05 7.61
CA PHE A 16 -25.42 4.37 8.84
C PHE A 16 -24.35 3.29 8.60
N GLN A 17 -24.27 2.73 7.39
CA GLN A 17 -23.28 1.70 7.09
C GLN A 17 -21.86 2.27 6.93
N GLN A 18 -21.73 3.52 6.46
CA GLN A 18 -20.44 4.14 6.20
C GLN A 18 -19.70 4.48 7.51
N ASP A 19 -20.43 4.93 8.52
CA ASP A 19 -19.86 5.31 9.82
C ASP A 19 -19.20 4.16 10.56
N LYS A 20 -19.68 2.92 10.35
CA LYS A 20 -19.11 1.72 11.00
C LYS A 20 -17.72 1.35 10.46
N ILE A 21 -17.45 1.65 9.18
CA ILE A 21 -16.19 1.32 8.50
C ILE A 21 -15.16 2.45 8.64
N ALA A 22 -15.61 3.69 8.85
CA ALA A 22 -14.72 4.81 9.07
C ALA A 22 -13.74 4.53 10.23
N GLY A 23 -12.45 4.72 9.99
CA GLY A 23 -11.41 4.43 10.97
C GLY A 23 -10.09 4.04 10.35
N LYS A 24 -9.12 3.83 11.24
CA LYS A 24 -7.76 3.44 10.90
C LYS A 24 -7.56 1.95 11.14
N TYR A 25 -6.95 1.24 10.21
CA TYR A 25 -6.77 -0.21 10.25
C TYR A 25 -5.35 -0.57 9.86
N ARG A 26 -4.68 -1.36 10.70
CA ARG A 26 -3.27 -1.72 10.48
C ARG A 26 -3.10 -3.24 10.48
N ASP A 27 -2.21 -3.76 9.64
CA ASP A 27 -1.73 -5.14 9.75
C ASP A 27 -0.41 -5.25 10.51
N ASN A 28 0.00 -6.48 10.82
CA ASN A 28 1.25 -6.79 11.52
C ASN A 28 2.50 -6.45 10.70
N PHE A 29 2.38 -6.17 9.40
CA PHE A 29 3.48 -5.85 8.50
C PHE A 29 3.64 -4.34 8.29
N GLY A 30 2.81 -3.52 8.96
CA GLY A 30 2.89 -2.08 8.89
C GLY A 30 2.07 -1.44 7.77
N SER A 31 1.31 -2.22 6.99
CA SER A 31 0.35 -1.65 6.06
C SER A 31 -0.83 -1.08 6.82
N GLU A 32 -1.36 0.03 6.33
CA GLU A 32 -2.35 0.83 7.01
C GLU A 32 -3.38 1.37 6.02
N PHE A 33 -4.65 1.19 6.37
CA PHE A 33 -5.77 1.86 5.72
C PHE A 33 -6.36 2.89 6.66
N THR A 34 -6.74 4.05 6.12
CA THR A 34 -7.56 5.05 6.80
C THR A 34 -8.80 5.27 5.95
N PHE A 35 -9.96 4.92 6.47
CA PHE A 35 -11.27 5.18 5.86
C PHE A 35 -11.89 6.39 6.54
N LYS A 36 -12.22 7.43 5.76
CA LYS A 36 -12.94 8.61 6.24
C LYS A 36 -14.44 8.44 5.97
N SER A 37 -15.28 9.12 6.75
CA SER A 37 -16.74 9.08 6.62
C SER A 37 -17.26 9.68 5.30
N ASP A 38 -16.45 10.49 4.62
CA ASP A 38 -16.76 11.09 3.30
C ASP A 38 -16.52 10.13 2.10
N SER A 39 -16.46 8.82 2.37
CA SER A 39 -16.13 7.76 1.41
C SER A 39 -14.76 7.92 0.74
N THR A 40 -13.81 8.66 1.35
CA THR A 40 -12.40 8.66 0.92
C THR A 40 -11.55 7.68 1.72
N TYR A 41 -10.49 7.17 1.11
CA TYR A 41 -9.52 6.34 1.78
C TYR A 41 -8.09 6.79 1.50
N GLU A 42 -7.22 6.44 2.43
CA GLU A 42 -5.77 6.46 2.26
C GLU A 42 -5.21 5.09 2.63
N TYR A 43 -4.25 4.61 1.84
CA TYR A 43 -3.52 3.39 2.08
C TYR A 43 -2.02 3.71 2.09
N ASN A 44 -1.30 3.17 3.06
CA ASN A 44 0.15 3.23 3.12
C ASN A 44 0.68 1.83 3.42
N ALA A 45 1.74 1.43 2.75
CA ALA A 45 2.48 0.21 3.05
C ALA A 45 3.97 0.47 2.95
N ALA A 46 4.76 -0.25 3.72
CA ALA A 46 6.21 -0.21 3.63
C ALA A 46 6.73 -1.64 3.59
N SER A 47 7.62 -1.92 2.65
CA SER A 47 8.32 -3.20 2.55
C SER A 47 9.80 -2.93 2.42
N HIS A 48 10.55 -3.21 3.50
CA HIS A 48 12.02 -3.11 3.65
C HIS A 48 12.68 -1.79 3.21
N PHE A 49 12.55 -1.40 1.94
CA PHE A 49 13.16 -0.20 1.33
C PHE A 49 12.21 0.58 0.41
N THR A 50 11.00 0.08 0.16
CA THR A 50 10.00 0.74 -0.70
C THR A 50 8.72 1.01 0.08
N GLY A 51 8.27 2.26 0.01
CA GLY A 51 6.97 2.69 0.49
C GLY A 51 5.99 2.72 -0.66
N PHE A 52 4.77 2.26 -0.43
CA PHE A 52 3.67 2.38 -1.35
C PHE A 52 2.58 3.19 -0.69
N TRP A 53 1.93 4.05 -1.45
CA TRP A 53 0.76 4.74 -0.95
C TRP A 53 -0.29 4.89 -2.05
N SER A 54 -1.54 4.95 -1.64
CA SER A 54 -2.66 5.21 -2.53
C SER A 54 -3.72 6.01 -1.81
N LYS A 55 -4.47 6.84 -2.54
CA LYS A 55 -5.64 7.55 -2.02
C LYS A 55 -6.75 7.49 -3.05
N GLY A 56 -8.00 7.64 -2.61
CA GLY A 56 -9.12 7.66 -3.53
C GLY A 56 -10.46 7.57 -2.83
N LYS A 57 -11.44 7.02 -3.56
CA LYS A 57 -12.78 6.76 -3.04
C LYS A 57 -12.96 5.28 -2.76
N TRP A 58 -13.77 4.96 -1.75
CA TRP A 58 -14.21 3.60 -1.50
C TRP A 58 -15.74 3.53 -1.51
N LYS A 59 -16.26 2.33 -1.75
CA LYS A 59 -17.69 2.03 -1.65
C LYS A 59 -17.87 0.61 -1.11
N VAL A 60 -18.99 0.39 -0.45
CA VAL A 60 -19.40 -0.95 -0.01
C VAL A 60 -20.43 -1.48 -0.99
N ASN A 61 -20.26 -2.72 -1.42
CA ASN A 61 -21.31 -3.48 -2.05
C ASN A 61 -21.47 -4.78 -1.25
N ASN A 62 -22.65 -4.95 -0.65
CA ASN A 62 -22.94 -5.94 0.39
C ASN A 62 -22.01 -5.78 1.61
N ASP A 63 -20.96 -6.59 1.68
CA ASP A 63 -19.98 -6.71 2.76
C ASP A 63 -18.54 -6.41 2.29
N THR A 64 -18.40 -6.13 1.00
CA THR A 64 -17.12 -6.01 0.31
C THR A 64 -16.87 -4.55 -0.03
N ILE A 65 -15.70 -4.07 0.37
CA ILE A 65 -15.20 -2.73 0.09
C ILE A 65 -14.43 -2.76 -1.24
N PHE A 66 -14.83 -1.87 -2.13
CA PHE A 66 -14.22 -1.64 -3.43
C PHE A 66 -13.56 -0.27 -3.44
N PHE A 67 -12.41 -0.19 -4.12
CA PHE A 67 -11.60 1.01 -4.18
C PHE A 67 -11.61 1.59 -5.59
N LYS A 68 -11.60 2.91 -5.67
CA LYS A 68 -11.34 3.68 -6.88
C LYS A 68 -10.22 4.65 -6.56
N ALA A 69 -8.99 4.29 -6.94
CA ALA A 69 -7.84 5.15 -6.74
C ALA A 69 -7.97 6.45 -7.54
N VAL A 70 -7.49 7.53 -6.93
CA VAL A 70 -7.38 8.85 -7.55
C VAL A 70 -5.90 9.18 -7.66
N PRO A 71 -5.33 9.21 -8.88
CA PRO A 71 -3.91 9.52 -9.06
C PRO A 71 -3.60 10.94 -8.58
N SER A 72 -2.39 11.14 -8.05
CA SER A 72 -1.88 12.45 -7.69
C SER A 72 -0.75 12.76 -8.64
N TYR A 73 -0.67 13.98 -9.14
CA TYR A 73 0.35 14.37 -10.10
C TYR A 73 1.18 15.52 -9.55
N ASP A 74 2.48 15.48 -9.80
CA ASP A 74 3.39 16.61 -9.63
C ASP A 74 3.49 17.37 -10.96
N THR A 75 3.70 18.67 -10.87
CA THR A 75 4.00 19.49 -12.06
C THR A 75 5.50 19.45 -12.30
N LEU A 76 5.91 19.04 -13.48
CA LEU A 76 7.29 19.02 -13.91
C LEU A 76 7.55 20.20 -14.85
N ARG A 77 8.45 21.08 -14.43
CA ARG A 77 8.91 22.24 -15.21
C ARG A 77 10.36 22.04 -15.63
N ILE A 78 10.58 22.02 -16.94
CA ILE A 78 11.92 21.93 -17.53
C ILE A 78 12.16 23.21 -18.33
N VAL A 79 13.31 23.85 -18.13
CA VAL A 79 13.69 25.07 -18.85
C VAL A 79 13.62 24.84 -20.37
N GLY A 80 12.95 25.75 -21.08
CA GLY A 80 12.75 25.65 -22.53
C GLY A 80 11.73 24.61 -22.98
N ARG A 81 10.96 24.00 -22.07
CA ARG A 81 9.87 23.07 -22.40
C ARG A 81 8.56 23.50 -21.74
N ARG A 82 7.44 22.99 -22.24
CA ARG A 82 6.13 23.15 -21.59
C ARG A 82 6.08 22.34 -20.30
N ASP A 83 5.35 22.85 -19.31
CA ASP A 83 5.06 22.11 -18.10
C ASP A 83 4.34 20.79 -18.44
N SER A 84 4.63 19.74 -17.67
CA SER A 84 4.06 18.41 -17.83
C SER A 84 3.65 17.84 -16.48
N LEU A 85 2.81 16.81 -16.48
CA LEU A 85 2.38 16.12 -15.26
C LEU A 85 3.07 14.77 -15.16
N ILE A 86 3.59 14.46 -13.99
CA ILE A 86 4.15 13.14 -13.66
C ILE A 86 3.46 12.59 -12.42
N LEU A 87 3.38 11.26 -12.27
CA LEU A 87 2.80 10.67 -11.06
C LEU A 87 3.59 11.12 -9.83
N SER A 88 2.87 11.60 -8.83
CA SER A 88 3.48 12.13 -7.62
C SER A 88 4.05 11.01 -6.77
N ARG A 89 5.23 11.25 -6.20
CA ARG A 89 5.84 10.33 -5.24
C ARG A 89 5.34 10.55 -3.82
N THR A 90 4.66 11.66 -3.56
CA THR A 90 4.15 12.03 -2.23
C THR A 90 2.65 12.34 -2.27
N LYS A 91 2.00 12.36 -1.10
CA LYS A 91 0.55 12.62 -1.04
C LYS A 91 0.16 14.03 -1.50
N THR A 92 1.09 14.96 -1.41
CA THR A 92 0.91 16.38 -1.71
C THR A 92 1.59 16.70 -3.04
N PRO A 93 0.84 17.10 -4.08
CA PRO A 93 1.41 17.57 -5.34
C PRO A 93 2.48 18.64 -5.15
N GLN A 94 3.57 18.54 -5.91
CA GLN A 94 4.68 19.48 -5.88
C GLN A 94 5.03 20.00 -7.29
N LEU A 95 5.67 21.17 -7.35
CA LEU A 95 6.35 21.64 -8.54
C LEU A 95 7.80 21.16 -8.50
N ILE A 96 8.17 20.34 -9.47
CA ILE A 96 9.53 19.84 -9.68
C ILE A 96 10.14 20.67 -10.81
N SER A 97 11.11 21.51 -10.47
CA SER A 97 11.87 22.30 -11.45
C SER A 97 13.19 21.60 -11.76
N ALA A 98 13.53 21.49 -13.04
CA ALA A 98 14.76 20.87 -13.50
C ALA A 98 15.31 21.63 -14.72
N ASN A 99 16.62 21.62 -14.92
CA ASN A 99 17.21 22.17 -16.16
C ASN A 99 17.18 21.13 -17.29
N SER A 100 17.17 19.84 -16.95
CA SER A 100 17.15 18.74 -17.91
C SER A 100 16.42 17.51 -17.38
N ILE A 101 16.01 16.60 -18.27
CA ILE A 101 15.34 15.33 -17.90
C ILE A 101 16.24 14.45 -17.01
N LYS A 102 17.56 14.54 -17.18
CA LYS A 102 18.53 13.72 -16.44
C LYS A 102 18.50 14.01 -14.93
N GLU A 103 18.14 15.23 -14.54
CA GLU A 103 18.03 15.64 -13.13
C GLU A 103 16.81 15.04 -12.42
N ILE A 104 15.80 14.59 -13.18
CA ILE A 104 14.56 14.02 -12.65
C ILE A 104 14.77 12.58 -12.14
N PHE A 105 15.77 11.88 -12.68
CA PHE A 105 15.94 10.43 -12.50
C PHE A 105 16.69 10.01 -11.21
N TRP A 106 17.02 10.92 -10.30
CA TRP A 106 17.75 10.56 -9.06
C TRP A 106 16.83 10.12 -7.89
N PRO A 107 17.25 9.17 -7.03
CA PRO A 107 16.36 8.46 -6.10
C PRO A 107 16.22 9.26 -4.79
N LYS A 108 15.43 10.34 -4.81
CA LYS A 108 15.16 11.11 -3.56
C LYS A 108 13.89 10.69 -2.80
N SER A 109 13.18 9.65 -3.23
CA SER A 109 12.01 9.17 -2.51
C SER A 109 11.76 7.69 -2.80
N SER A 110 11.64 6.89 -1.74
CA SER A 110 11.26 5.47 -1.76
C SER A 110 9.75 5.27 -1.90
N GLY A 111 8.97 6.34 -2.03
CA GLY A 111 7.51 6.30 -2.15
C GLY A 111 7.06 6.14 -3.60
N ILE A 112 6.36 5.05 -3.90
CA ILE A 112 5.70 4.82 -5.18
C ILE A 112 4.20 4.99 -4.95
N GLN A 113 3.56 5.86 -5.74
CA GLN A 113 2.11 5.83 -5.83
C GLN A 113 1.72 4.56 -6.59
N ASP A 114 1.09 3.63 -5.89
CA ASP A 114 0.60 2.39 -6.47
C ASP A 114 -0.88 2.24 -6.16
N VAL A 115 -1.64 1.68 -7.10
CA VAL A 115 -3.08 1.52 -6.95
C VAL A 115 -3.33 0.26 -6.12
N TYR A 116 -3.84 0.42 -4.90
CA TYR A 116 -4.37 -0.74 -4.17
C TYR A 116 -5.56 -1.32 -4.96
N SER A 117 -5.36 -2.51 -5.52
CA SER A 117 -6.32 -3.20 -6.38
C SER A 117 -7.05 -4.36 -5.69
N GLY A 118 -6.72 -4.62 -4.42
CA GLY A 118 -7.37 -5.66 -3.63
C GLY A 118 -8.82 -5.33 -3.25
N LYS A 119 -9.55 -6.34 -2.79
CA LYS A 119 -10.88 -6.18 -2.19
C LYS A 119 -10.78 -6.50 -0.70
N LEU A 120 -11.53 -5.77 0.12
CA LEU A 120 -11.61 -6.05 1.56
C LEU A 120 -13.02 -6.47 1.94
N PHE A 121 -13.15 -7.45 2.80
CA PHE A 121 -14.39 -7.85 3.43
C PHE A 121 -14.43 -7.29 4.86
N PHE A 122 -15.55 -6.68 5.26
CA PHE A 122 -15.71 -6.08 6.58
C PHE A 122 -16.69 -6.86 7.44
N GLN A 123 -16.20 -7.41 8.55
CA GLN A 123 -17.02 -8.16 9.50
C GLN A 123 -16.48 -7.96 10.92
N ASP A 124 -17.36 -7.80 11.90
CA ASP A 124 -17.02 -7.65 13.32
C ASP A 124 -15.97 -6.57 13.62
N ASN A 125 -16.10 -5.41 12.96
CA ASN A 125 -15.18 -4.28 13.05
C ASN A 125 -13.75 -4.60 12.58
N ARG A 126 -13.60 -5.56 11.68
CA ARG A 126 -12.31 -6.03 11.17
C ARG A 126 -12.34 -6.08 9.65
N LEU A 127 -11.16 -5.87 9.07
CA LEU A 127 -10.97 -6.01 7.62
C LEU A 127 -10.20 -7.28 7.31
N TYR A 128 -10.72 -8.01 6.33
CA TYR A 128 -10.13 -9.22 5.78
C TYR A 128 -9.83 -8.97 4.32
N GLU A 129 -8.65 -9.32 3.87
CA GLU A 129 -8.31 -9.21 2.46
C GLU A 129 -8.91 -10.38 1.68
N ILE A 130 -9.48 -10.12 0.52
CA ILE A 130 -10.05 -11.15 -0.36
C ILE A 130 -9.04 -11.44 -1.47
N LYS A 131 -8.65 -12.70 -1.63
CA LYS A 131 -7.79 -13.13 -2.74
C LYS A 131 -8.54 -13.07 -4.07
N ASN A 132 -7.79 -13.12 -5.16
CA ASN A 132 -8.36 -13.18 -6.52
C ASN A 132 -9.29 -14.40 -6.73
N ASN A 133 -9.13 -15.48 -5.97
CA ASN A 133 -9.98 -16.66 -6.00
C ASN A 133 -11.21 -16.58 -5.08
N GLY A 134 -11.49 -15.40 -4.48
CA GLY A 134 -12.61 -15.18 -3.57
C GLY A 134 -12.39 -15.67 -2.14
N LYS A 135 -11.29 -16.38 -1.84
CA LYS A 135 -11.00 -16.83 -0.46
C LYS A 135 -10.51 -15.68 0.40
N LEU A 136 -10.98 -15.62 1.64
CA LEU A 136 -10.47 -14.68 2.64
C LEU A 136 -9.04 -15.05 3.03
N ILE A 137 -8.15 -14.05 3.06
CA ILE A 137 -6.86 -14.15 3.73
C ILE A 137 -7.14 -14.01 5.22
N THR A 138 -6.70 -15.00 6.01
CA THR A 138 -6.83 -15.00 7.48
C THR A 138 -6.05 -13.86 8.16
N LYS A 139 -5.27 -13.08 7.41
CA LYS A 139 -4.62 -11.86 7.88
C LYS A 139 -5.67 -10.78 8.12
N LYS A 140 -5.98 -10.61 9.39
CA LYS A 140 -6.91 -9.62 9.92
C LYS A 140 -6.20 -8.28 10.11
N LYS A 141 -6.82 -7.19 9.65
CA LYS A 141 -6.47 -5.84 10.07
C LYS A 141 -7.42 -5.43 11.19
N THR A 142 -6.87 -5.10 12.36
CA THR A 142 -7.65 -4.57 13.49
C THR A 142 -7.84 -3.07 13.29
N ARG A 143 -9.02 -2.57 13.65
CA ARG A 143 -9.19 -1.14 13.90
C ARG A 143 -8.15 -0.74 14.93
N SER A 144 -7.35 0.27 14.61
CA SER A 144 -6.38 0.80 15.54
C SER A 144 -7.14 1.69 16.50
N ASP A 145 -7.23 1.27 17.76
CA ASP A 145 -7.80 2.09 18.83
C ASP A 145 -6.90 3.29 19.17
N ARG A 146 -5.67 3.31 18.62
CA ARG A 146 -4.73 4.43 18.71
C ARG A 146 -5.09 5.50 17.69
N ILE A 147 -5.99 6.39 18.10
CA ILE A 147 -6.11 7.73 17.54
C ILE A 147 -4.91 8.52 18.07
N ASP A 148 -3.88 8.63 17.24
CA ASP A 148 -2.79 9.60 17.31
C ASP A 148 -1.80 9.52 18.50
N GLY A 149 -0.51 9.62 18.18
CA GLY A 149 0.40 10.58 18.81
C GLY A 149 0.74 10.50 20.31
N GLU A 150 0.12 9.65 21.14
CA GLU A 150 0.48 9.56 22.55
C GLU A 150 1.84 8.86 22.74
N ASN A 151 2.87 9.70 22.81
CA ASN A 151 4.12 9.53 23.53
C ASN A 151 4.66 8.09 23.59
N LEU A 152 5.50 7.77 22.60
CA LEU A 152 6.55 6.74 22.70
C LEU A 152 7.63 7.10 23.74
N THR A 153 7.29 7.77 24.86
CA THR A 153 8.19 7.83 26.01
C THR A 153 8.14 6.51 26.76
N ARG A 154 9.01 5.60 26.32
CA ARG A 154 9.73 4.63 27.16
C ARG A 154 8.88 3.89 28.21
N GLY A 155 7.95 3.08 27.74
CA GLY A 155 7.70 1.79 28.38
C GLY A 155 8.61 0.75 27.74
N ILE A 156 9.90 0.72 28.09
CA ILE A 156 10.70 -0.50 27.86
C ILE A 156 10.09 -1.55 28.80
N GLN A 157 9.08 -2.25 28.30
CA GLN A 157 8.58 -3.44 28.94
C GLN A 157 9.73 -4.44 28.86
N LYS A 158 10.46 -4.59 29.98
CA LYS A 158 11.40 -5.68 30.21
C LYS A 158 10.62 -6.98 30.03
N TYR A 159 10.66 -7.54 28.83
CA TYR A 159 10.26 -8.93 28.65
C TYR A 159 11.23 -9.77 29.49
N PRO A 160 10.73 -10.64 30.39
CA PRO A 160 11.59 -11.60 31.05
C PRO A 160 12.24 -12.46 29.97
N ASN A 161 13.58 -12.38 29.93
CA ASN A 161 14.46 -13.13 29.07
C ASN A 161 14.30 -14.63 29.39
N LYS A 162 13.34 -15.28 28.73
CA LYS A 162 13.22 -16.73 28.69
C LYS A 162 13.42 -17.18 27.24
N THR A 163 14.67 -17.53 26.96
CA THR A 163 15.04 -18.67 26.10
C THR A 163 14.50 -18.66 24.66
N TYR A 164 14.98 -17.72 23.85
CA TYR A 164 15.00 -17.87 22.38
C TYR A 164 16.43 -18.10 21.86
N ALA A 165 17.16 -19.03 22.49
CA ALA A 165 18.50 -19.44 22.08
C ALA A 165 18.50 -20.74 21.22
N LYS A 166 17.38 -21.14 20.61
CA LYS A 166 17.30 -22.43 19.87
C LYS A 166 16.72 -22.37 18.46
N GLN A 167 16.65 -21.20 17.82
CA GLN A 167 16.20 -21.09 16.41
C GLN A 167 17.14 -20.33 15.47
N ARG A 168 18.36 -19.98 15.92
CA ARG A 168 19.38 -19.33 15.06
C ARG A 168 20.49 -20.26 14.53
N LEU A 169 20.37 -21.58 14.72
CA LEU A 169 21.34 -22.57 14.23
C LEU A 169 20.83 -23.47 13.10
N CYS A 170 19.57 -23.35 12.67
CA CYS A 170 19.05 -24.16 11.56
C CYS A 170 18.98 -23.43 10.21
N TYR A 171 19.24 -22.12 10.16
CA TYR A 171 19.28 -21.36 8.89
C TYR A 171 20.68 -21.16 8.30
N HIS A 172 21.73 -21.66 8.97
CA HIS A 172 23.11 -21.53 8.49
C HIS A 172 23.71 -22.79 7.86
N ASN A 173 23.01 -23.93 7.93
CA ASN A 173 23.47 -25.17 7.30
C ASN A 173 22.78 -25.54 5.98
N ASP A 174 21.74 -24.81 5.57
CA ASP A 174 21.01 -25.10 4.31
C ASP A 174 21.43 -24.23 3.11
N ILE A 175 22.36 -23.28 3.31
CA ILE A 175 22.90 -22.42 2.24
C ILE A 175 24.16 -23.04 1.59
N LYS A 176 24.76 -24.07 2.20
CA LYS A 176 25.98 -24.72 1.65
C LYS A 176 25.70 -25.78 0.59
N THR A 177 24.48 -26.29 0.44
CA THR A 177 24.17 -27.34 -0.56
C THR A 177 23.33 -26.86 -1.74
N LYS A 178 22.69 -25.69 -1.67
CA LYS A 178 22.01 -25.07 -2.83
C LYS A 178 22.88 -24.13 -3.68
N LYS A 179 24.12 -23.88 -3.26
CA LYS A 179 25.05 -22.98 -3.98
C LYS A 179 25.66 -23.60 -5.24
N HIS A 180 25.46 -24.90 -5.50
CA HIS A 180 25.98 -25.57 -6.69
C HIS A 180 24.97 -25.80 -7.82
N LYS A 181 23.68 -25.45 -7.66
CA LYS A 181 22.68 -25.65 -8.71
C LYS A 181 22.14 -24.38 -9.36
N ILE A 182 22.41 -23.20 -8.80
CA ILE A 182 21.92 -21.92 -9.35
C ILE A 182 22.99 -21.22 -10.21
N HIS A 183 24.24 -21.70 -10.19
CA HIS A 183 25.31 -21.08 -10.96
C HIS A 183 25.30 -21.41 -12.47
N ASN A 184 24.49 -22.37 -12.92
CA ASN A 184 24.43 -22.81 -14.32
C ASN A 184 23.21 -22.29 -15.12
N GLU A 185 22.24 -21.60 -14.50
CA GLU A 185 21.12 -21.01 -15.26
C GLU A 185 21.21 -19.49 -15.42
N PHE A 186 22.06 -18.81 -14.62
CA PHE A 186 22.24 -17.36 -14.74
C PHE A 186 23.23 -16.92 -15.82
N CYS A 187 24.02 -17.84 -16.41
CA CYS A 187 24.90 -17.53 -17.54
C CYS A 187 24.20 -17.61 -18.91
N ALA A 188 23.02 -18.24 -19.01
CA ALA A 188 22.31 -18.37 -20.29
C ALA A 188 21.49 -17.12 -20.65
N PHE A 189 21.15 -16.26 -19.67
CA PHE A 189 20.31 -15.08 -19.91
C PHE A 189 21.09 -13.81 -20.26
N LEU A 190 22.41 -13.78 -20.08
CA LEU A 190 23.24 -12.61 -20.41
C LEU A 190 23.81 -12.60 -21.84
N PHE A 191 23.72 -13.71 -22.59
CA PHE A 191 24.27 -13.78 -23.96
C PHE A 191 23.30 -13.42 -25.09
N ILE A 192 22.00 -13.23 -24.80
CA ILE A 192 20.99 -12.96 -25.84
C ILE A 192 20.78 -11.45 -26.09
N ASN A 193 21.10 -10.56 -25.14
CA ASN A 193 20.86 -9.12 -25.31
C ASN A 193 22.05 -8.28 -25.81
N LEU A 194 23.20 -8.91 -26.11
CA LEU A 194 24.38 -8.21 -26.64
C LEU A 194 24.55 -8.30 -28.17
N LYS A 195 23.62 -8.93 -28.89
CA LYS A 195 23.63 -9.03 -30.36
C LYS A 195 22.74 -8.02 -31.09
N ILE A 196 22.01 -7.16 -30.38
CA ILE A 196 21.05 -6.21 -30.99
C ILE A 196 21.60 -4.77 -31.08
N PHE A 197 22.78 -4.48 -30.54
CA PHE A 197 23.34 -3.12 -30.53
C PHE A 197 24.51 -2.86 -31.51
N ASN A 198 24.71 -3.71 -32.52
CA ASN A 198 25.74 -3.50 -33.55
C ASN A 198 25.21 -3.76 -34.97
N SER A 199 24.08 -3.13 -35.30
CA SER A 199 23.67 -2.98 -36.70
C SER A 199 22.83 -1.70 -36.86
N ASN A 200 23.53 -0.58 -37.05
CA ASN A 200 23.21 0.58 -37.91
C ASN A 200 24.17 1.72 -37.59
#